data_AF-A0AA42LU47-F1
#
_entry.id   AF-A0AA42LU47-F1
#
_cell.length_a   1.000
_cell.length_b   1.000
_cell.length_c   1.000
_cell.angle_alpha   90.00
_cell.angle_beta   90.00
_cell.angle_gamma   90.00
#
_symmetry.space_group_name_H-M   'P 1'
#
loop_
_entity.id
_entity.type
_entity.pdbx_description
1 polymer ?
#
loop_
_entity_poly.entity_id
_entity_poly.type
_entity_poly.pdbx_seq_one_letter_code
_entity_poly.pdbx_strand_id
1 'polypeptide(L)'
;MAAAPRSQRNPDIESAHIERSGDLDGAWRGEEASQEVAQNARDAVAEADPQALASLIYGSLAEAAFWIVDGEDGNARLAQGVAALDLLLRGLLVQR
;
A
#
# COMPACT_ATOMS: atom_id res chain seq x y z
N MET A 1 -53.73 2.94 -39.74
CA MET A 1 -53.23 4.32 -39.86
C MET A 1 -52.55 4.64 -38.54
N ALA A 2 -51.24 4.73 -38.35
CA ALA A 2 -50.07 4.71 -39.23
C ALA A 2 -48.96 3.84 -38.58
N ALA A 3 -48.14 3.18 -39.41
CA ALA A 3 -46.99 2.38 -38.97
C ALA A 3 -45.76 3.29 -38.74
N ALA A 4 -45.09 3.15 -37.60
CA ALA A 4 -43.81 3.83 -37.35
C ALA A 4 -42.65 3.06 -38.01
N PRO A 5 -41.63 3.76 -38.54
CA PRO A 5 -40.60 3.17 -39.39
C PRO A 5 -39.61 2.30 -38.60
N ARG A 6 -39.28 1.14 -39.18
CA ARG A 6 -38.19 0.25 -38.75
C ARG A 6 -36.87 1.01 -38.87
N SER A 7 -36.13 1.17 -37.77
CA SER A 7 -34.76 1.66 -37.84
C SER A 7 -33.90 0.63 -38.58
N GLN A 8 -33.50 0.99 -39.78
CA GLN A 8 -32.54 0.26 -40.61
C GLN A 8 -31.23 0.14 -39.81
N ARG A 9 -30.80 -1.09 -39.50
CA ARG A 9 -29.46 -1.34 -38.94
C ARG A 9 -28.47 -0.97 -40.03
N ASN A 10 -27.65 0.05 -39.79
CA ASN A 10 -26.58 0.47 -40.69
C ASN A 10 -25.49 -0.63 -40.72
N PRO A 11 -25.23 -1.30 -41.86
CA PRO A 11 -24.19 -2.33 -41.94
C PRO A 11 -22.77 -1.75 -42.04
N ASP A 12 -22.61 -0.43 -42.11
CA ASP A 12 -21.29 0.20 -42.31
C ASP A 12 -20.46 0.32 -41.00
N ILE A 13 -20.94 -0.21 -39.87
CA ILE A 13 -20.24 -0.21 -38.58
C ILE A 13 -19.56 -1.58 -38.31
N GLU A 14 -19.24 -2.37 -39.34
CA GLU A 14 -18.50 -3.64 -39.18
C GLU A 14 -17.12 -3.63 -39.87
N SER A 15 -16.59 -2.45 -40.17
CA SER A 15 -15.22 -2.33 -40.72
C SER A 15 -14.44 -1.15 -40.17
N ALA A 16 -14.83 -0.63 -39.01
CA ALA A 16 -13.87 0.10 -38.18
C ALA A 16 -12.82 -0.92 -37.68
N HIS A 17 -11.84 -1.19 -38.54
CA HIS A 17 -10.52 -1.59 -38.13
C HIS A 17 -10.06 -0.56 -37.10
N ILE A 18 -10.31 -0.86 -35.83
CA ILE A 18 -9.63 -0.22 -34.72
C ILE A 18 -8.19 -0.71 -34.88
N GLU A 19 -7.39 0.06 -35.61
CA GLU A 19 -5.95 0.01 -35.50
C GLU A 19 -5.64 0.03 -34.00
N ARG A 20 -5.23 -1.13 -33.51
CA ARG A 20 -4.68 -1.29 -32.18
C ARG A 20 -3.44 -0.41 -32.19
N SER A 21 -3.58 0.84 -31.74
CA SER A 21 -2.49 1.77 -31.54
C SER A 21 -1.43 1.04 -30.74
N GLY A 22 -0.34 0.70 -31.41
CA GLY A 22 0.81 0.05 -30.84
C GLY A 22 1.51 1.03 -29.93
N ASP A 23 1.04 1.13 -28.69
CA ASP A 23 1.81 1.69 -27.58
C ASP A 23 1.31 1.10 -26.26
N LEU A 24 1.41 -0.23 -26.15
CA LEU A 24 1.18 -0.98 -24.91
C LEU A 24 2.50 -1.60 -24.39
N ASP A 25 3.66 -1.07 -24.83
CA ASP A 25 4.97 -1.39 -24.24
C ASP A 25 5.19 -0.68 -22.88
N GLY A 26 4.19 0.08 -22.42
CA GLY A 26 4.00 0.43 -21.01
C GLY A 26 3.35 -0.73 -20.25
N ALA A 27 4.00 -1.88 -20.21
CA ALA A 27 3.65 -2.97 -19.31
C ALA A 27 3.51 -2.41 -17.89
N TRP A 28 2.39 -2.69 -17.23
CA TRP A 28 2.08 -2.25 -15.89
C TRP A 28 3.16 -2.67 -14.88
N ARG A 29 4.15 -1.79 -14.65
CA ARG A 29 5.20 -1.89 -13.61
C ARG A 29 4.65 -1.77 -12.17
N GLY A 30 3.35 -1.99 -11.97
CA GLY A 30 2.69 -1.91 -10.67
C GLY A 30 2.96 -3.16 -9.81
N GLU A 31 3.02 -4.33 -10.44
CA GLU A 31 3.34 -5.59 -9.75
C GLU A 31 4.82 -5.69 -9.41
N GLU A 32 5.70 -5.28 -10.33
CA GLU A 32 7.15 -5.20 -10.09
C GLU A 32 7.50 -4.18 -9.02
N ALA A 33 6.94 -2.96 -9.05
CA ALA A 33 7.18 -1.97 -8.00
C ALA A 33 6.64 -2.42 -6.64
N SER A 34 5.51 -3.13 -6.60
CA SER A 34 4.97 -3.70 -5.36
C SER A 34 5.84 -4.83 -4.82
N GLN A 35 6.41 -5.65 -5.71
CA GLN A 35 7.37 -6.71 -5.34
C GLN A 35 8.72 -6.14 -4.91
N GLU A 36 9.19 -5.07 -5.54
CA GLU A 36 10.43 -4.37 -5.19
C GLU A 36 10.34 -3.71 -3.81
N VAL A 37 9.21 -3.05 -3.50
CA VAL A 37 8.96 -2.50 -2.16
C VAL A 37 8.87 -3.62 -1.12
N ALA A 38 8.19 -4.73 -1.43
CA ALA A 38 8.10 -5.88 -0.53
C ALA A 38 9.45 -6.58 -0.32
N GLN A 39 10.29 -6.66 -1.35
CA GLN A 39 11.61 -7.28 -1.27
C GLN A 39 12.60 -6.39 -0.52
N ASN A 40 12.59 -5.07 -0.74
CA ASN A 40 13.43 -4.12 0.01
C ASN A 40 13.15 -4.14 1.51
N ALA A 41 11.90 -4.43 1.92
CA ALA A 41 11.54 -4.50 3.34
C ALA A 41 12.11 -5.75 4.06
N ARG A 42 12.37 -6.85 3.34
CA ARG A 42 12.82 -8.11 3.96
C ARG A 42 14.23 -8.04 4.53
N ASP A 43 15.10 -7.26 3.90
CA ASP A 43 16.52 -7.14 4.28
C ASP A 43 16.84 -5.81 4.98
N ALA A 44 15.81 -5.05 5.36
CA ALA A 44 15.96 -3.73 5.97
C ALA A 44 16.31 -3.82 7.47
N VAL A 45 15.91 -4.89 8.16
CA VAL A 45 16.07 -5.06 9.61
C VAL A 45 17.34 -5.83 9.92
N ALA A 46 18.12 -5.36 10.90
CA ALA A 46 19.31 -6.03 11.40
C ALA A 46 18.98 -7.43 11.93
N GLU A 47 19.93 -8.35 11.84
CA GLU A 47 19.75 -9.74 12.28
C GLU A 47 19.36 -9.80 13.77
N ALA A 48 18.20 -10.40 14.04
CA ALA A 48 17.65 -10.60 15.37
C ALA A 48 16.75 -11.85 15.38
N ASP A 49 16.54 -12.45 16.55
CA ASP A 49 15.54 -13.52 16.68
C ASP A 49 14.14 -12.96 16.35
N PRO A 50 13.43 -13.51 15.33
CA PRO A 50 12.16 -12.95 14.87
C PRO A 50 11.07 -12.94 15.94
N GLN A 51 11.03 -13.96 16.80
CA GLN A 51 10.00 -14.10 17.81
C GLN A 51 10.22 -13.14 18.99
N ALA A 52 11.47 -13.00 19.44
CA ALA A 52 11.87 -12.02 20.45
C ALA A 52 11.59 -10.59 19.96
N LEU A 53 11.95 -10.27 18.71
CA LEU A 53 11.68 -8.96 18.13
C LEU A 53 10.18 -8.67 18.04
N ALA A 54 9.38 -9.62 17.54
CA ALA A 54 7.93 -9.47 17.48
C ALA A 54 7.31 -9.27 18.89
N SER A 55 7.82 -9.97 19.89
CA SER A 55 7.35 -9.86 21.28
C SER A 55 7.65 -8.48 21.88
N LEU A 56 8.83 -7.92 21.60
CA LEU A 56 9.21 -6.57 22.04
C LEU A 56 8.40 -5.47 21.35
N ILE A 57 8.20 -5.57 20.03
CA ILE A 57 7.37 -4.62 19.28
C ILE A 57 5.93 -4.66 19.79
N TYR A 58 5.36 -5.86 19.92
CA TYR A 58 3.99 -6.00 20.42
C TYR A 58 3.85 -5.49 21.87
N GLY A 59 4.76 -5.87 22.76
CA GLY A 59 4.72 -5.47 24.16
C GLY A 59 4.83 -3.94 24.34
N SER A 60 5.75 -3.29 23.62
CA SER A 60 5.90 -1.84 23.67
C SER A 60 4.69 -1.09 23.13
N LEU A 61 4.05 -1.60 22.07
CA LEU A 61 2.82 -1.02 21.51
C LEU A 61 1.62 -1.18 22.46
N ALA A 62 1.47 -2.35 23.07
CA ALA A 62 0.40 -2.61 24.03
C ALA A 62 0.51 -1.67 25.24
N GLU A 63 1.72 -1.53 25.79
CA GLU A 63 1.98 -0.62 26.92
C GLU A 63 1.74 0.84 26.54
N ALA A 64 2.22 1.27 25.36
CA ALA A 64 2.02 2.63 24.88
C ALA A 64 0.53 2.96 24.69
N ALA A 65 -0.28 2.01 24.21
CA ALA A 65 -1.71 2.20 24.03
C ALA A 65 -2.42 2.48 25.37
N PHE A 66 -2.08 1.73 26.43
CA PHE A 66 -2.61 2.00 27.78
C PHE A 66 -2.16 3.37 28.30
N TRP A 67 -0.87 3.70 28.15
CA TRP A 67 -0.34 5.00 28.58
C TRP A 67 -0.99 6.20 27.85
N ILE A 68 -1.33 6.06 26.57
CA ILE A 68 -2.04 7.10 25.80
C ILE A 68 -3.46 7.30 26.32
N VAL A 69 -4.20 6.20 26.55
CA VAL A 69 -5.61 6.24 26.96
C VAL A 69 -5.79 6.71 28.40
N ASP A 70 -4.81 6.47 29.27
CA ASP A 70 -4.83 6.90 30.68
C ASP A 70 -4.57 8.42 30.87
N GLY A 71 -4.23 9.15 29.81
CA GLY A 71 -3.84 10.56 29.89
C GLY A 71 -4.96 11.57 29.67
N GLU A 72 -4.86 12.74 30.33
CA GLU A 72 -5.74 13.88 30.05
C GLU A 72 -5.59 14.43 28.62
N ASP A 73 -4.39 14.32 28.02
CA ASP A 73 -4.11 14.74 26.65
C ASP A 73 -3.62 13.56 25.79
N GLY A 74 -4.58 12.73 25.36
CA GLY A 74 -4.30 11.57 24.52
C GLY A 74 -3.67 11.93 23.17
N ASN A 75 -3.96 13.10 22.59
CA ASN A 75 -3.37 13.53 21.32
C ASN A 75 -1.89 13.89 21.47
N ALA A 76 -1.54 14.62 22.53
CA ALA A 76 -0.13 14.91 22.82
C ALA A 76 0.66 13.63 23.12
N ARG A 77 0.09 12.70 23.89
CA ARG A 77 0.72 11.40 24.18
C ARG A 77 0.86 10.53 22.94
N LEU A 78 -0.14 10.52 22.05
CA LEU A 78 -0.03 9.82 20.76
C LEU A 78 1.13 10.38 19.93
N ALA A 79 1.25 11.71 19.83
CA ALA A 79 2.36 12.34 19.11
C ALA A 79 3.73 11.96 19.70
N GLN A 80 3.84 11.96 21.04
CA GLN A 80 5.06 11.54 21.75
C GLN A 80 5.38 10.06 21.51
N GLY A 81 4.36 9.19 21.58
CA GLY A 81 4.50 7.75 21.37
C GLY A 81 4.95 7.42 19.95
N VAL A 82 4.36 8.07 18.94
CA VAL A 82 4.76 7.90 17.53
C VAL A 82 6.20 8.37 17.30
N ALA A 83 6.59 9.51 17.86
CA ALA A 83 7.96 10.02 17.73
C ALA A 83 8.99 9.07 18.39
N ALA A 84 8.67 8.52 19.56
CA ALA A 84 9.53 7.55 20.23
C ALA A 84 9.61 6.22 19.45
N LEU A 85 8.48 5.73 18.93
CA LEU A 85 8.43 4.50 18.15
C LEU A 85 9.24 4.61 16.86
N ASP A 86 9.18 5.75 16.16
CA ASP A 86 9.99 6.00 14.97
C ASP A 86 11.50 5.91 15.27
N LEU A 87 11.96 6.46 16.41
CA LEU A 87 13.36 6.32 16.84
C LEU A 87 13.74 4.86 17.11
N LEU A 88 12.87 4.09 17.78
CA LEU A 88 13.11 2.67 18.05
C LEU A 88 13.20 1.86 16.75
N LEU A 89 12.26 2.06 15.82
CA LEU A 89 12.21 1.33 14.55
C LEU A 89 13.39 1.67 13.64
N ARG A 90 13.85 2.93 13.62
CA ARG A 90 15.09 3.31 12.92
C ARG A 90 16.31 2.58 13.47
N GLY A 91 16.35 2.34 14.78
CA GLY A 91 17.41 1.56 15.43
C GLY A 91 17.44 0.08 15.02
N LEU A 92 16.38 -0.43 14.40
CA LEU A 92 16.31 -1.80 13.89
C LEU A 92 16.89 -1.92 12.47
N LEU A 93 17.16 -0.83 11.78
CA LEU A 93 17.61 -0.88 10.39
C LEU A 93 19.07 -1.31 10.26
N VAL A 94 19.40 -2.04 9.19
CA VAL A 94 20.80 -2.36 8.83
C VAL A 94 21.55 -1.05 8.57
N GLN A 95 22.61 -0.80 9.35
CA GLN A 95 23.53 0.31 9.10
C GLN A 95 24.48 -0.09 7.96
N ARG A 96 24.34 0.52 6.79
CA ARG A 96 25.26 0.37 5.65
C ARG A 96 26.29 1.48 5.61
#